data_AF-A0A1V4J7V0-F1
#
_entry.id   AF-A0A1V4J7V0-F1
#
_cell.length_a   1.000
_cell.length_b   1.000
_cell.length_c   1.000
_cell.angle_alpha   90.00
_cell.angle_beta   90.00
_cell.angle_gamma   90.00
#
_symmetry.space_group_name_H-M   'P 1'
#
loop_
_entity.id
_entity.type
_entity.pdbx_description
1 polymer ?
#
loop_
_entity_poly.entity_id
_entity_poly.type
_entity_poly.pdbx_seq_one_letter_code
_entity_poly.pdbx_strand_id
1 'polypeptide(L)'
;MMDRGSFTSSKWTDPEFCPGERRYRLHCWYGTRIKATMKAPTTSDPAAPDVEDQGIPKEMPLVLIGGLVRKLPGSAGQSEEVVRMANFKGHALPGSFFLLFGLWWSVKYPLQYLSQKANKKASRIYCFQRADAIEGGIKITFALIGMLAEQFVPDGPHLYLYSGENRDWVKLMNWQHTTMYLFYGLSGVVDVLTYISPVVPQGLDRLMLSVAVFVEGCLFYYHVLHRPMLDQHIHSLLLIVVFAGACSTMLEIFLRDNIVLEMFRAGATIVQGTWFWQIGVVLFQPFGGPAWDEKDHSNIMFLTMCFFWHWAAAVAILAVNFAFAYWCIQRCRRGSGDPYIGLGVRQQKRDTSSQAAFLNGSDEE
;
A
#
# COMPACT_ATOMS: atom_id res chain seq x y z
N MET A 1 -8.04 75.25 0.72
CA MET A 1 -7.38 74.27 -0.16
C MET A 1 -8.42 73.21 -0.47
N MET A 2 -8.79 73.11 -1.75
CA MET A 2 -9.77 72.23 -2.40
C MET A 2 -9.70 70.76 -1.93
N ASP A 3 -10.71 69.87 -2.02
CA ASP A 3 -12.13 69.91 -2.41
C ASP A 3 -12.82 68.64 -1.84
N ARG A 4 -14.16 68.64 -1.95
CA ARG A 4 -15.21 67.60 -1.79
C ARG A 4 -14.81 66.13 -2.08
N GLY A 5 -15.49 65.09 -1.62
CA GLY A 5 -16.87 64.98 -1.15
C GLY A 5 -17.27 63.52 -0.87
N SER A 6 -18.51 63.39 -0.44
CA SER A 6 -19.13 62.30 0.31
C SER A 6 -19.92 61.28 -0.52
N PHE A 7 -20.25 60.15 0.15
CA PHE A 7 -21.51 59.37 0.09
C PHE A 7 -21.64 58.08 -0.78
N THR A 8 -21.85 56.96 -0.05
CA THR A 8 -22.87 55.88 -0.15
C THR A 8 -23.07 54.97 -1.39
N SER A 9 -23.01 53.66 -1.09
CA SER A 9 -23.96 52.56 -1.40
C SER A 9 -24.63 52.44 -2.78
N SER A 10 -24.36 51.33 -3.48
CA SER A 10 -25.36 50.67 -4.34
C SER A 10 -25.09 49.17 -4.55
N LYS A 11 -26.22 48.43 -4.57
CA LYS A 11 -26.43 47.01 -4.88
C LYS A 11 -25.95 46.63 -6.29
N TRP A 12 -25.50 45.39 -6.45
CA TRP A 12 -25.51 44.61 -7.70
C TRP A 12 -25.73 43.14 -7.32
N THR A 13 -26.96 42.61 -7.34
CA THR A 13 -27.66 41.89 -8.44
C THR A 13 -26.98 40.59 -8.88
N ASP A 14 -27.59 39.45 -8.54
CA ASP A 14 -27.44 38.16 -9.22
C ASP A 14 -27.97 38.22 -10.67
N PRO A 15 -27.46 37.37 -11.57
CA PRO A 15 -28.26 36.85 -12.67
C PRO A 15 -28.31 35.31 -12.70
N GLU A 16 -29.54 34.82 -12.62
CA GLU A 16 -30.21 33.79 -13.43
C GLU A 16 -29.48 32.52 -13.89
N PHE A 17 -30.16 31.39 -13.64
CA PHE A 17 -29.91 30.07 -14.17
C PHE A 17 -30.76 29.81 -15.42
N CYS A 18 -30.18 29.37 -16.54
CA CYS A 18 -30.84 28.45 -17.48
C CYS A 18 -29.84 27.72 -18.41
N PRO A 19 -30.21 26.53 -18.94
CA PRO A 19 -29.29 25.44 -19.27
C PRO A 19 -28.98 25.30 -20.78
N GLY A 20 -27.86 24.67 -21.13
CA GLY A 20 -27.61 24.25 -22.51
C GLY A 20 -26.16 23.86 -22.81
N GLU A 21 -25.98 22.57 -23.11
CA GLU A 21 -24.94 21.95 -23.95
C GLU A 21 -23.71 22.79 -24.36
N ARG A 22 -22.50 22.30 -24.02
CA ARG A 22 -21.36 22.22 -24.95
C ARG A 22 -20.17 21.43 -24.40
N ARG A 23 -20.04 20.20 -24.90
CA ARG A 23 -18.85 19.67 -25.62
C ARG A 23 -17.47 20.18 -25.11
N TYR A 24 -16.80 19.41 -24.25
CA TYR A 24 -15.38 19.64 -23.95
C TYR A 24 -14.49 19.21 -25.12
N ARG A 25 -13.79 20.19 -25.66
CA ARG A 25 -12.75 20.08 -26.70
C ARG A 25 -11.42 19.76 -26.02
N LEU A 26 -10.68 18.79 -26.59
CA LEU A 26 -9.26 18.56 -26.28
C LEU A 26 -8.44 19.83 -26.54
N HIS A 27 -7.48 20.11 -25.67
CA HIS A 27 -6.31 20.92 -26.00
C HIS A 27 -5.04 20.22 -25.52
N CYS A 28 -4.27 19.73 -26.49
CA CYS A 28 -2.84 19.43 -26.37
C CYS A 28 -2.07 20.69 -25.93
N TRP A 29 -1.10 20.49 -25.05
CA TRP A 29 0.01 21.43 -24.86
C TRP A 29 1.32 20.76 -25.25
N TYR A 30 2.03 21.43 -26.18
CA TYR A 30 3.33 21.09 -26.74
C TYR A 30 4.41 21.96 -26.05
N GLY A 31 5.65 21.44 -25.99
CA GLY A 31 6.88 22.19 -25.69
C GLY A 31 7.61 21.63 -24.45
N THR A 32 8.90 21.29 -24.45
CA THR A 32 10.01 21.72 -25.33
C THR A 32 11.15 20.69 -25.26
N ARG A 33 11.67 20.26 -26.42
CA ARG A 33 12.89 19.42 -26.56
C ARG A 33 14.12 20.34 -26.60
N ILE A 34 15.05 20.18 -25.66
CA ILE A 34 16.39 20.76 -25.77
C ILE A 34 17.28 19.74 -26.50
N LYS A 35 17.73 20.09 -27.71
CA LYS A 35 18.80 19.38 -28.43
C LYS A 35 20.15 19.96 -27.99
N ALA A 36 20.99 19.17 -27.34
CA ALA A 36 22.40 19.49 -27.17
C ALA A 36 23.20 18.75 -28.26
N THR A 37 23.67 19.51 -29.25
CA THR A 37 24.69 19.07 -30.22
C THR A 37 26.07 19.37 -29.63
N MET A 38 26.86 18.33 -29.34
CA MET A 38 28.30 18.49 -29.11
C MET A 38 29.06 18.16 -30.40
N LYS A 39 29.86 19.15 -30.82
CA LYS A 39 30.70 19.16 -32.01
C LYS A 39 32.11 18.73 -31.59
N ALA A 40 32.69 17.77 -32.31
CA ALA A 40 34.08 17.34 -32.13
C ALA A 40 35.07 18.43 -32.56
N PRO A 41 36.27 18.53 -31.95
CA PRO A 41 37.40 19.20 -32.54
C PRO A 41 38.50 18.21 -32.98
N THR A 42 38.90 18.33 -34.24
CA THR A 42 40.19 17.88 -34.77
C THR A 42 41.16 19.07 -34.76
N THR A 43 42.41 18.90 -34.30
CA THR A 43 43.66 19.07 -35.09
C THR A 43 44.93 19.03 -34.22
N SER A 44 45.93 18.30 -34.75
CA SER A 44 47.40 18.51 -34.75
C SER A 44 48.26 18.30 -33.50
N ASP A 45 49.20 17.33 -33.63
CA ASP A 45 50.43 17.09 -32.87
C ASP A 45 51.43 18.27 -32.91
N PRO A 46 52.45 18.29 -32.01
CA PRO A 46 53.76 17.71 -32.36
C PRO A 46 54.51 16.95 -31.24
N ALA A 47 55.19 15.86 -31.65
CA ALA A 47 56.50 15.31 -31.26
C ALA A 47 56.99 15.20 -29.78
N ALA A 48 57.10 13.93 -29.33
CA ALA A 48 58.14 13.17 -28.57
C ALA A 48 59.24 13.88 -27.72
N PRO A 49 59.80 13.22 -26.66
CA PRO A 49 60.73 12.09 -26.87
C PRO A 49 60.59 10.88 -25.94
N ASP A 50 61.25 9.81 -26.39
CA ASP A 50 61.35 8.46 -25.87
C ASP A 50 62.02 8.35 -24.49
N VAL A 51 61.56 7.41 -23.66
CA VAL A 51 62.31 6.90 -22.50
C VAL A 51 62.44 5.38 -22.62
N GLU A 52 63.69 4.95 -22.70
CA GLU A 52 64.19 3.58 -22.70
C GLU A 52 63.71 2.79 -21.47
N ASP A 53 63.24 1.55 -21.68
CA ASP A 53 63.15 0.54 -20.61
C ASP A 53 64.13 -0.59 -20.93
N GLN A 54 65.17 -0.71 -20.12
CA GLN A 54 66.23 -1.72 -20.23
C GLN A 54 65.92 -2.96 -19.36
N GLY A 55 65.68 -4.09 -20.03
CA GLY A 55 66.26 -5.42 -19.73
C GLY A 55 66.25 -6.06 -18.32
N ILE A 56 65.35 -7.05 -18.09
CA ILE A 56 65.57 -8.52 -17.79
C ILE A 56 66.38 -8.94 -16.51
N PRO A 57 66.20 -10.12 -15.82
CA PRO A 57 65.32 -11.33 -15.98
C PRO A 57 64.49 -11.69 -14.69
N LYS A 58 63.37 -12.45 -14.70
CA LYS A 58 63.07 -13.90 -14.89
C LYS A 58 63.79 -14.93 -13.96
N GLU A 59 62.93 -15.72 -13.27
CA GLU A 59 63.11 -17.07 -12.65
C GLU A 59 63.23 -17.16 -11.10
N MET A 60 62.18 -17.64 -10.40
CA MET A 60 62.12 -19.01 -9.85
C MET A 60 60.70 -19.35 -9.28
N PRO A 61 60.20 -20.59 -9.40
CA PRO A 61 58.83 -20.97 -9.04
C PRO A 61 58.74 -21.67 -7.67
N LEU A 62 57.73 -21.32 -6.87
CA LEU A 62 57.33 -22.08 -5.68
C LEU A 62 56.14 -22.97 -6.05
N VAL A 63 56.47 -24.17 -6.53
CA VAL A 63 55.57 -25.32 -6.62
C VAL A 63 55.43 -25.93 -5.22
N LEU A 64 54.24 -26.46 -4.92
CA LEU A 64 53.83 -27.20 -3.71
C LEU A 64 53.49 -26.37 -2.48
N ILE A 65 52.21 -25.97 -2.38
CA ILE A 65 51.26 -26.35 -1.32
C ILE A 65 49.89 -25.82 -1.76
N GLY A 66 48.90 -26.72 -1.95
CA GLY A 66 47.54 -26.29 -2.26
C GLY A 66 46.70 -27.22 -3.13
N GLY A 67 47.15 -28.45 -3.38
CA GLY A 67 46.34 -29.47 -4.05
C GLY A 67 45.84 -30.52 -3.06
N LEU A 68 44.91 -30.18 -2.15
CA LEU A 68 43.98 -31.15 -1.56
C LEU A 68 42.83 -30.54 -0.73
N VAL A 69 42.16 -29.48 -1.20
CA VAL A 69 40.78 -29.25 -0.74
C VAL A 69 39.90 -30.19 -1.55
N ARG A 70 39.74 -31.41 -1.00
CA ARG A 70 38.68 -32.34 -1.38
C ARG A 70 37.38 -31.54 -1.27
N LYS A 71 36.82 -31.11 -2.41
CA LYS A 71 35.52 -30.45 -2.50
C LYS A 71 34.50 -31.42 -1.90
N LEU A 72 34.14 -31.21 -0.64
CA LEU A 72 33.14 -32.03 0.04
C LEU A 72 31.84 -31.90 -0.78
N PRO A 73 31.25 -32.98 -1.29
CA PRO A 73 30.07 -32.92 -2.16
C PRO A 73 28.80 -32.39 -1.45
N GLY A 74 28.88 -31.97 -0.19
CA GLY A 74 27.79 -31.34 0.57
C GLY A 74 27.89 -29.81 0.73
N SER A 75 29.04 -29.18 0.48
CA SER A 75 29.23 -27.75 0.82
C SER A 75 28.52 -26.79 -0.14
N ALA A 76 28.52 -27.09 -1.44
CA ALA A 76 27.85 -26.26 -2.45
C ALA A 76 26.31 -26.34 -2.33
N GLY A 77 25.78 -27.55 -2.11
CA GLY A 77 24.35 -27.76 -1.89
C GLY A 77 23.83 -27.08 -0.63
N GLN A 78 24.59 -27.16 0.47
CA GLN A 78 24.25 -26.45 1.70
C GLN A 78 24.30 -24.92 1.54
N SER A 79 25.30 -24.37 0.84
CA SER A 79 25.37 -22.92 0.60
C SER A 79 24.23 -22.42 -0.29
N GLU A 80 23.84 -23.17 -1.32
CA GLU A 80 22.72 -22.80 -2.19
C GLU A 80 21.37 -22.90 -1.49
N GLU A 81 21.18 -23.90 -0.62
CA GLU A 81 19.99 -24.04 0.20
C GLU A 81 19.86 -22.88 1.19
N VAL A 82 20.97 -22.49 1.84
CA VAL A 82 21.01 -21.34 2.77
C VAL A 82 20.67 -20.03 2.05
N VAL A 83 21.25 -19.78 0.86
CA VAL A 83 20.96 -18.58 0.06
C VAL A 83 19.50 -18.57 -0.44
N ARG A 84 19.00 -19.70 -0.94
CA ARG A 84 17.58 -19.84 -1.33
C ARG A 84 16.65 -19.53 -0.16
N MET A 85 16.98 -20.04 1.02
CA MET A 85 16.16 -19.84 2.20
C MET A 85 16.20 -18.40 2.73
N ALA A 86 17.34 -17.73 2.65
CA ALA A 86 17.44 -16.31 2.99
C ALA A 86 16.58 -15.44 2.06
N ASN A 87 16.65 -15.67 0.74
CA ASN A 87 15.87 -14.90 -0.22
C ASN A 87 14.36 -15.20 -0.15
N PHE A 88 13.99 -16.46 0.12
CA PHE A 88 12.61 -16.85 0.40
C PHE A 88 12.06 -16.10 1.61
N LYS A 89 12.81 -16.04 2.71
CA LYS A 89 12.41 -15.28 3.91
C LYS A 89 12.21 -13.80 3.60
N GLY A 90 13.02 -13.22 2.72
CA GLY A 90 12.86 -11.85 2.23
C GLY A 90 11.51 -11.56 1.55
N HIS A 91 10.84 -12.58 1.01
CA HIS A 91 9.51 -12.46 0.38
C HIS A 91 8.37 -12.93 1.31
N ALA A 92 8.59 -14.02 2.04
CA ALA A 92 7.62 -14.58 2.98
C ALA A 92 7.36 -13.64 4.18
N LEU A 93 8.39 -12.91 4.64
CA LEU A 93 8.26 -11.97 5.76
C LEU A 93 7.30 -10.80 5.43
N PRO A 94 7.54 -9.97 4.39
CA PRO A 94 6.60 -8.91 4.03
C PRO A 94 5.21 -9.47 3.67
N GLY A 95 5.16 -10.61 2.96
CA GLY A 95 3.90 -11.28 2.64
C GLY A 95 3.08 -11.65 3.89
N SER A 96 3.75 -12.11 4.95
CA SER A 96 3.10 -12.43 6.22
C SER A 96 2.54 -11.20 6.92
N PHE A 97 3.26 -10.07 6.93
CA PHE A 97 2.76 -8.82 7.50
C PHE A 97 1.49 -8.34 6.79
N PHE A 98 1.52 -8.24 5.45
CA PHE A 98 0.35 -7.84 4.68
C PHE A 98 -0.81 -8.80 4.90
N LEU A 99 -0.56 -10.11 4.91
CA LEU A 99 -1.61 -11.10 5.15
C LEU A 99 -2.26 -10.94 6.54
N LEU A 100 -1.46 -10.74 7.60
CA LEU A 100 -1.97 -10.53 8.95
C LEU A 100 -2.81 -9.26 9.06
N PHE A 101 -2.33 -8.13 8.51
CA PHE A 101 -3.10 -6.89 8.49
C PHE A 101 -4.38 -7.01 7.66
N GLY A 102 -4.31 -7.63 6.47
CA GLY A 102 -5.45 -7.86 5.60
C GLY A 102 -6.52 -8.74 6.25
N LEU A 103 -6.12 -9.85 6.90
CA LEU A 103 -7.03 -10.72 7.64
C LEU A 103 -7.64 -10.00 8.85
N TRP A 104 -6.84 -9.27 9.61
CA TRP A 104 -7.33 -8.46 10.73
C TRP A 104 -8.37 -7.44 10.26
N TRP A 105 -8.07 -6.69 9.21
CA TRP A 105 -8.97 -5.71 8.60
C TRP A 105 -10.26 -6.34 8.06
N SER A 106 -10.18 -7.55 7.48
CA SER A 106 -11.35 -8.28 6.99
C SER A 106 -12.36 -8.66 8.07
N VAL A 107 -11.93 -8.71 9.34
CA VAL A 107 -12.79 -8.96 10.50
C VAL A 107 -13.19 -7.65 11.17
N LYS A 108 -12.24 -6.71 11.32
CA LYS A 108 -12.45 -5.42 11.97
C LYS A 108 -13.54 -4.60 11.28
N TYR A 109 -13.47 -4.41 9.96
CA TYR A 109 -14.40 -3.52 9.25
C TYR A 109 -15.86 -4.00 9.28
N PRO A 110 -16.17 -5.29 9.02
CA PRO A 110 -17.54 -5.77 9.17
C PRO A 110 -18.07 -5.61 10.60
N LEU A 111 -17.25 -5.93 11.62
CA LEU A 111 -17.65 -5.76 13.02
C LEU A 111 -17.92 -4.28 13.34
N GLN A 112 -17.06 -3.37 12.91
CA GLN A 112 -17.24 -1.93 13.10
C GLN A 112 -18.52 -1.44 12.42
N TYR A 113 -18.69 -1.71 11.12
CA TYR A 113 -19.87 -1.31 10.34
C TYR A 113 -21.18 -1.83 10.94
N LEU A 114 -21.25 -3.13 11.22
CA LEU A 114 -22.46 -3.76 11.75
C LEU A 114 -22.74 -3.35 13.19
N SER A 115 -21.70 -3.12 14.00
CA SER A 115 -21.86 -2.67 15.39
C SER A 115 -22.42 -1.24 15.46
N GLN A 116 -21.93 -0.33 14.61
CA GLN A 116 -22.44 1.04 14.49
C GLN A 116 -23.89 1.06 14.01
N LYS A 117 -24.24 0.20 13.04
CA LYS A 117 -25.61 0.03 12.55
C LYS A 117 -26.56 -0.55 13.60
N ALA A 118 -26.07 -1.45 14.45
CA ALA A 118 -26.89 -2.13 15.46
C ALA A 118 -27.12 -1.30 16.73
N ASN A 119 -26.12 -0.57 17.23
CA ASN A 119 -26.26 0.24 18.46
C ASN A 119 -25.12 1.27 18.57
N LYS A 120 -25.45 2.57 18.62
CA LYS A 120 -24.50 3.70 18.69
C LYS A 120 -23.90 3.91 20.10
N LYS A 121 -23.52 2.85 20.80
CA LYS A 121 -22.85 2.98 22.10
C LYS A 121 -21.45 3.59 21.91
N ALA A 122 -21.19 4.73 22.53
CA ALA A 122 -19.91 5.42 22.49
C ALA A 122 -18.71 4.53 22.89
N SER A 123 -18.92 3.56 23.78
CA SER A 123 -17.88 2.61 24.22
C SER A 123 -17.32 1.72 23.10
N ARG A 124 -18.12 1.34 22.10
CA ARG A 124 -17.63 0.54 20.96
C ARG A 124 -16.82 1.37 19.99
N ILE A 125 -17.23 2.61 19.74
CA ILE A 125 -16.47 3.55 18.90
C ILE A 125 -15.08 3.76 19.50
N TYR A 126 -15.00 3.96 20.81
CA TYR A 126 -13.73 4.08 21.52
C TYR A 126 -12.86 2.82 21.42
N CYS A 127 -13.45 1.62 21.45
CA CYS A 127 -12.71 0.37 21.27
C CYS A 127 -12.05 0.25 19.89
N PHE A 128 -12.76 0.64 18.82
CA PHE A 128 -12.21 0.63 17.47
C PHE A 128 -11.12 1.70 17.29
N GLN A 129 -11.35 2.92 17.81
CA GLN A 129 -10.33 3.97 17.80
C GLN A 129 -9.05 3.56 18.56
N ARG A 130 -9.19 2.85 19.69
CA ARG A 130 -8.04 2.28 20.40
C ARG A 130 -7.35 1.19 19.59
N ALA A 131 -8.10 0.36 18.87
CA ALA A 131 -7.52 -0.65 17.99
C ALA A 131 -6.72 -0.01 16.84
N ASP A 132 -7.23 1.07 16.25
CA ASP A 132 -6.53 1.85 15.21
C ASP A 132 -5.22 2.45 15.76
N ALA A 133 -5.23 2.96 16.99
CA ALA A 133 -4.01 3.44 17.65
C ALA A 133 -2.99 2.32 17.93
N ILE A 134 -3.46 1.13 18.32
CA ILE A 134 -2.60 -0.05 18.50
C ILE A 134 -1.99 -0.48 17.16
N GLU A 135 -2.78 -0.50 16.08
CA GLU A 135 -2.28 -0.76 14.72
C GLU A 135 -1.19 0.26 14.34
N GLY A 136 -1.40 1.53 14.64
CA GLY A 136 -0.40 2.58 14.44
C GLY A 136 0.89 2.32 15.22
N GLY A 137 0.79 1.97 16.51
CA GLY A 137 1.93 1.59 17.33
C GLY A 137 2.69 0.36 16.80
N ILE A 138 1.96 -0.64 16.30
CA ILE A 138 2.54 -1.83 15.66
C ILE A 138 3.32 -1.41 14.40
N LYS A 139 2.73 -0.59 13.52
CA LYS A 139 3.40 -0.07 12.31
C LYS A 139 4.70 0.68 12.65
N ILE A 140 4.66 1.59 13.63
CA ILE A 140 5.85 2.34 14.09
C ILE A 140 6.93 1.37 14.57
N THR A 141 6.56 0.43 15.44
CA THR A 141 7.52 -0.52 16.04
C THR A 141 8.21 -1.35 14.97
N PHE A 142 7.44 -1.96 14.05
CA PHE A 142 8.01 -2.77 12.99
C PHE A 142 8.80 -1.95 11.97
N ALA A 143 8.37 -0.73 11.65
CA ALA A 143 9.12 0.18 10.79
C ALA A 143 10.49 0.52 11.39
N LEU A 144 10.54 0.84 12.69
CA LEU A 144 11.80 1.12 13.39
C LEU A 144 12.71 -0.11 13.39
N ILE A 145 12.19 -1.29 13.74
CA ILE A 145 12.97 -2.53 13.71
C ILE A 145 13.49 -2.81 12.30
N GLY A 146 12.65 -2.68 11.27
CA GLY A 146 13.02 -2.88 9.87
C GLY A 146 14.11 -1.92 9.41
N MET A 147 13.98 -0.62 9.68
CA MET A 147 15.01 0.37 9.37
C MET A 147 16.33 0.06 10.07
N LEU A 148 16.29 -0.28 11.37
CA LEU A 148 17.50 -0.63 12.11
C LEU A 148 18.17 -1.90 11.56
N ALA A 149 17.38 -2.92 11.24
CA ALA A 149 17.88 -4.17 10.68
C ALA A 149 18.51 -3.97 9.29
N GLU A 150 17.88 -3.20 8.42
CA GLU A 150 18.41 -2.91 7.07
C GLU A 150 19.68 -2.06 7.12
N GLN A 151 19.77 -1.11 8.06
CA GLN A 151 20.89 -0.18 8.14
C GLN A 151 22.10 -0.73 8.91
N PHE A 152 21.86 -1.48 9.99
CA PHE A 152 22.90 -1.81 11.00
C PHE A 152 23.16 -3.31 11.18
N VAL A 153 22.63 -4.18 10.32
CA VAL A 153 23.16 -5.55 10.21
C VAL A 153 24.66 -5.48 9.85
N PRO A 154 25.52 -6.45 10.23
CA PRO A 154 26.96 -6.38 9.95
C PRO A 154 27.31 -6.11 8.47
N ASP A 155 26.45 -6.59 7.57
CA ASP A 155 26.50 -6.31 6.13
C ASP A 155 25.54 -5.19 5.69
N GLY A 156 25.25 -4.21 6.54
CA GLY A 156 24.40 -3.06 6.23
C GLY A 156 25.17 -1.90 5.60
N PRO A 157 24.48 -0.90 5.03
CA PRO A 157 25.08 0.35 4.58
C PRO A 157 25.55 1.26 5.72
N HIS A 158 25.13 1.04 6.97
CA HIS A 158 25.52 1.82 8.16
C HIS A 158 25.33 3.33 7.98
N LEU A 159 24.21 3.74 7.36
CA LEU A 159 23.87 5.12 7.00
C LEU A 159 24.77 5.78 5.95
N TYR A 160 25.67 5.04 5.30
CA TYR A 160 26.39 5.51 4.13
C TYR A 160 25.53 5.26 2.88
N LEU A 161 25.14 6.33 2.20
CA LEU A 161 24.39 6.25 0.94
C LEU A 161 25.31 6.15 -0.29
N TYR A 162 26.45 6.81 -0.22
CA TYR A 162 27.36 6.98 -1.34
C TYR A 162 28.81 6.85 -0.87
N SER A 163 29.59 6.02 -1.55
CA SER A 163 31.01 5.88 -1.29
C SER A 163 31.77 6.90 -2.14
N GLY A 164 32.37 7.90 -1.47
CA GLY A 164 33.12 8.96 -2.15
C GLY A 164 34.38 8.46 -2.86
N GLU A 165 34.94 7.34 -2.42
CA GLU A 165 36.17 6.75 -2.97
C GLU A 165 35.92 6.08 -4.34
N ASN A 166 34.86 5.28 -4.45
CA ASN A 166 34.52 4.55 -5.68
C ASN A 166 33.44 5.24 -6.53
N ARG A 167 32.86 6.34 -6.04
CA ARG A 167 31.73 7.04 -6.67
C ARG A 167 30.48 6.16 -6.90
N ASP A 168 30.30 5.18 -6.03
CA ASP A 168 29.26 4.16 -6.14
C ASP A 168 28.22 4.24 -5.02
N TRP A 169 27.00 3.79 -5.34
CA TRP A 169 25.90 3.65 -4.39
C TRP A 169 26.15 2.48 -3.44
N VAL A 170 25.98 2.71 -2.13
CA VAL A 170 26.18 1.67 -1.12
C VAL A 170 24.85 0.98 -0.85
N LYS A 171 24.74 -0.29 -1.26
CA LYS A 171 23.63 -1.20 -0.90
C LYS A 171 22.24 -0.56 -1.09
N LEU A 172 21.99 -0.07 -2.30
CA LEU A 172 20.80 0.72 -2.63
C LEU A 172 19.47 0.00 -2.35
N MET A 173 19.44 -1.34 -2.43
CA MET A 173 18.26 -2.14 -2.07
C MET A 173 17.87 -1.98 -0.60
N ASN A 174 18.84 -1.99 0.33
CA ASN A 174 18.59 -1.76 1.75
C ASN A 174 18.03 -0.36 2.00
N TRP A 175 18.49 0.64 1.22
CA TRP A 175 17.94 2.00 1.25
C TRP A 175 16.49 2.06 0.76
N GLN A 176 16.13 1.35 -0.33
CA GLN A 176 14.74 1.26 -0.78
C GLN A 176 13.84 0.65 0.31
N HIS A 177 14.26 -0.44 0.96
CA HIS A 177 13.51 -1.02 2.08
C HIS A 177 13.39 -0.05 3.26
N THR A 178 14.49 0.63 3.61
CA THR A 178 14.51 1.65 4.68
C THR A 178 13.52 2.78 4.38
N THR A 179 13.46 3.27 3.14
CA THR A 179 12.47 4.26 2.71
C THR A 179 11.05 3.71 2.82
N MET A 180 10.79 2.49 2.36
CA MET A 180 9.48 1.85 2.48
C MET A 180 9.04 1.77 3.96
N TYR A 181 9.91 1.29 4.86
CA TYR A 181 9.63 1.22 6.29
C TYR A 181 9.36 2.60 6.90
N LEU A 182 10.12 3.62 6.53
CA LEU A 182 9.90 5.00 6.99
C LEU A 182 8.48 5.47 6.70
N PHE A 183 7.98 5.28 5.47
CA PHE A 183 6.63 5.73 5.10
C PHE A 183 5.52 4.95 5.81
N TYR A 184 5.68 3.64 6.00
CA TYR A 184 4.76 2.85 6.82
C TYR A 184 4.80 3.25 8.30
N GLY A 185 5.97 3.60 8.82
CA GLY A 185 6.15 4.17 10.17
C GLY A 185 5.45 5.52 10.31
N LEU A 186 5.58 6.42 9.34
CA LEU A 186 4.87 7.70 9.30
C LEU A 186 3.35 7.51 9.25
N SER A 187 2.84 6.54 8.49
CA SER A 187 1.42 6.15 8.56
C SER A 187 1.01 5.74 9.96
N GLY A 188 1.81 4.92 10.65
CA GLY A 188 1.54 4.54 12.03
C GLY A 188 1.56 5.72 13.01
N VAL A 189 2.46 6.69 12.83
CA VAL A 189 2.47 7.93 13.62
C VAL A 189 1.17 8.69 13.45
N VAL A 190 0.70 8.87 12.22
CA VAL A 190 -0.57 9.56 11.94
C VAL A 190 -1.76 8.82 12.55
N ASP A 191 -1.79 7.48 12.50
CA ASP A 191 -2.85 6.68 13.15
C ASP A 191 -2.91 6.95 14.67
N VAL A 192 -1.76 6.94 15.34
CA VAL A 192 -1.66 7.24 16.79
C VAL A 192 -2.03 8.69 17.09
N LEU A 193 -1.56 9.64 16.29
CA LEU A 193 -1.87 11.06 16.48
C LEU A 193 -3.36 11.34 16.30
N THR A 194 -4.02 10.68 15.34
CA THR A 194 -5.46 10.79 15.11
C THR A 194 -6.27 10.32 16.32
N TYR A 195 -5.74 9.35 17.09
CA TYR A 195 -6.35 8.90 18.34
C TYR A 195 -6.12 9.87 19.51
N ILE A 196 -4.92 10.41 19.65
CA ILE A 196 -4.54 11.24 20.82
C ILE A 196 -5.02 12.69 20.69
N SER A 197 -5.00 13.24 19.47
CA SER A 197 -5.23 14.66 19.23
C SER A 197 -6.46 14.91 18.37
N PRO A 198 -7.48 15.65 18.87
CA PRO A 198 -8.65 16.01 18.08
C PRO A 198 -8.36 17.07 17.01
N VAL A 199 -7.15 17.65 17.00
CA VAL A 199 -6.74 18.69 16.03
C VAL A 199 -6.37 18.07 14.67
N VAL A 200 -6.06 16.77 14.63
CA VAL A 200 -5.65 16.09 13.41
C VAL A 200 -6.82 16.06 12.42
N PRO A 201 -6.63 16.51 11.16
CA PRO A 201 -7.67 16.45 10.15
C PRO A 201 -8.17 15.03 9.91
N GLN A 202 -9.49 14.87 9.89
CA GLN A 202 -10.11 13.59 9.57
C GLN A 202 -9.71 13.11 8.18
N GLY A 203 -9.24 11.86 8.08
CA GLY A 203 -8.81 11.24 6.83
C GLY A 203 -7.30 11.38 6.56
N LEU A 204 -6.54 12.06 7.41
CA LEU A 204 -5.08 12.12 7.30
C LEU A 204 -4.44 10.72 7.48
N ASP A 205 -5.02 9.90 8.36
CA ASP A 205 -4.71 8.49 8.57
C ASP A 205 -4.78 7.68 7.26
N ARG A 206 -5.90 7.81 6.54
CA ARG A 206 -6.12 7.15 5.25
C ARG A 206 -5.19 7.69 4.16
N LEU A 207 -4.98 9.01 4.12
CA LEU A 207 -4.05 9.65 3.20
C LEU A 207 -2.62 9.11 3.40
N MET A 208 -2.15 9.09 4.64
CA MET A 208 -0.79 8.66 4.93
C MET A 208 -0.60 7.16 4.64
N LEU A 209 -1.61 6.33 4.90
CA LEU A 209 -1.58 4.92 4.47
C LEU A 209 -1.54 4.79 2.95
N SER A 210 -2.37 5.54 2.22
CA SER A 210 -2.38 5.53 0.75
C SER A 210 -1.03 5.97 0.17
N VAL A 211 -0.42 7.02 0.72
CA VAL A 211 0.92 7.48 0.33
C VAL A 211 1.97 6.41 0.62
N ALA A 212 1.91 5.73 1.77
CA ALA A 212 2.86 4.65 2.09
C ALA A 212 2.78 3.50 1.08
N VAL A 213 1.58 3.03 0.76
CA VAL A 213 1.35 1.97 -0.24
C VAL A 213 1.74 2.44 -1.65
N PHE A 214 1.50 3.72 -1.99
CA PHE A 214 1.94 4.28 -3.27
C PHE A 214 3.47 4.35 -3.40
N VAL A 215 4.16 4.78 -2.33
CA VAL A 215 5.63 4.79 -2.28
C VAL A 215 6.18 3.37 -2.40
N GLU A 216 5.60 2.39 -1.70
CA GLU A 216 5.94 0.97 -1.87
C GLU A 216 5.83 0.56 -3.35
N GLY A 217 4.70 0.84 -4.00
CA GLY A 217 4.50 0.52 -5.42
C GLY A 217 5.55 1.15 -6.32
N CYS A 218 5.86 2.45 -6.14
CA CYS A 218 6.88 3.13 -6.91
C CYS A 218 8.29 2.54 -6.71
N LEU A 219 8.66 2.21 -5.47
CA LEU A 219 9.94 1.58 -5.17
C LEU A 219 10.02 0.17 -5.80
N PHE A 220 8.95 -0.62 -5.67
CA PHE A 220 8.85 -1.94 -6.29
C PHE A 220 8.93 -1.89 -7.82
N TYR A 221 8.28 -0.91 -8.46
CA TYR A 221 8.31 -0.78 -9.92
C TYR A 221 9.74 -0.67 -10.46
N TYR A 222 10.56 0.18 -9.86
CA TYR A 222 11.96 0.32 -10.27
C TYR A 222 12.85 -0.84 -9.83
N HIS A 223 12.47 -1.58 -8.78
CA HIS A 223 13.15 -2.82 -8.40
C HIS A 223 13.00 -3.93 -9.45
N VAL A 224 11.84 -3.99 -10.10
CA VAL A 224 11.47 -5.06 -11.05
C VAL A 224 12.02 -4.81 -12.45
N LEU A 225 12.39 -3.56 -12.76
CA LEU A 225 12.94 -3.19 -14.06
C LEU A 225 14.23 -3.98 -14.33
N HIS A 226 14.31 -4.65 -15.49
CA HIS A 226 15.43 -5.48 -15.94
C HIS A 226 15.56 -6.89 -15.32
N ARG A 227 14.51 -7.42 -14.69
CA ARG A 227 14.43 -8.84 -14.31
C ARG A 227 14.05 -9.75 -15.48
N PRO A 228 14.34 -11.07 -15.40
CA PRO A 228 13.87 -12.02 -16.41
C PRO A 228 12.34 -12.02 -16.56
N MET A 229 11.83 -12.48 -17.71
CA MET A 229 10.41 -12.28 -18.08
C MET A 229 9.41 -12.83 -17.05
N LEU A 230 9.66 -14.03 -16.52
CA LEU A 230 8.79 -14.64 -15.51
C LEU A 230 8.79 -13.85 -14.20
N ASP A 231 9.98 -13.50 -13.71
CA ASP A 231 10.19 -12.71 -12.49
C ASP A 231 9.54 -11.32 -12.62
N GLN A 232 9.72 -10.67 -13.77
CA GLN A 232 9.07 -9.42 -14.10
C GLN A 232 7.54 -9.53 -14.11
N HIS A 233 6.99 -10.60 -14.69
CA HIS A 233 5.54 -10.82 -14.78
C HIS A 233 4.89 -11.00 -13.42
N ILE A 234 5.42 -11.90 -12.58
CA ILE A 234 4.85 -12.17 -11.24
C ILE A 234 4.88 -10.93 -10.34
N HIS A 235 5.95 -10.13 -10.43
CA HIS A 235 6.04 -8.87 -9.69
C HIS A 235 5.16 -7.77 -10.28
N SER A 236 4.94 -7.76 -11.60
CA SER A 236 4.01 -6.81 -12.22
C SER A 236 2.56 -7.05 -11.77
N LEU A 237 2.16 -8.32 -11.57
CA LEU A 237 0.86 -8.67 -10.99
C LEU A 237 0.73 -8.15 -9.54
N LEU A 238 1.78 -8.27 -8.73
CA LEU A 238 1.84 -7.67 -7.40
C LEU A 238 1.66 -6.15 -7.46
N LEU A 239 2.35 -5.50 -8.38
CA LEU A 239 2.31 -4.04 -8.54
C LEU A 239 0.90 -3.54 -8.87
N ILE A 240 0.14 -4.28 -9.68
CA ILE A 240 -1.27 -3.97 -9.99
C ILE A 240 -2.11 -3.93 -8.71
N VAL A 241 -1.99 -4.94 -7.83
CA VAL A 241 -2.77 -4.95 -6.59
C VAL A 241 -2.32 -3.88 -5.60
N VAL A 242 -1.02 -3.58 -5.53
CA VAL A 242 -0.48 -2.49 -4.68
C VAL A 242 -1.04 -1.14 -5.11
N PHE A 243 -0.97 -0.79 -6.40
CA PHE A 243 -1.54 0.46 -6.89
C PHE A 243 -3.06 0.51 -6.77
N ALA A 244 -3.77 -0.59 -7.03
CA ALA A 244 -5.21 -0.67 -6.80
C ALA A 244 -5.56 -0.41 -5.31
N GLY A 245 -4.79 -0.98 -4.39
CA GLY A 245 -4.90 -0.74 -2.95
C GLY A 245 -4.63 0.72 -2.57
N ALA A 246 -3.56 1.32 -3.10
CA ALA A 246 -3.23 2.73 -2.88
C ALA A 246 -4.35 3.65 -3.37
N CYS A 247 -4.84 3.44 -4.60
CA CYS A 247 -5.94 4.20 -5.19
C CYS A 247 -7.24 4.04 -4.40
N SER A 248 -7.60 2.82 -3.98
CA SER A 248 -8.79 2.59 -3.15
C SER A 248 -8.69 3.31 -1.81
N THR A 249 -7.53 3.22 -1.16
CA THR A 249 -7.29 3.90 0.13
C THR A 249 -7.37 5.42 -0.01
N MET A 250 -6.87 5.97 -1.12
CA MET A 250 -7.01 7.40 -1.43
C MET A 250 -8.49 7.79 -1.59
N LEU A 251 -9.28 6.92 -2.22
CA LEU A 251 -10.70 7.16 -2.45
C LEU A 251 -11.52 7.20 -1.14
N GLU A 252 -11.08 6.49 -0.10
CA GLU A 252 -11.69 6.52 1.24
C GLU A 252 -11.63 7.92 1.89
N ILE A 253 -10.74 8.82 1.43
CA ILE A 253 -10.68 10.20 1.91
C ILE A 253 -11.95 10.97 1.52
N PHE A 254 -12.43 10.73 0.29
CA PHE A 254 -13.61 11.37 -0.28
C PHE A 254 -14.89 10.61 0.07
N LEU A 255 -14.83 9.28 0.06
CA LEU A 255 -15.95 8.37 0.32
C LEU A 255 -15.77 7.70 1.69
N ARG A 256 -15.82 8.52 2.74
CA ARG A 256 -15.55 8.09 4.12
C ARG A 256 -16.54 7.03 4.60
N ASP A 257 -16.03 6.14 5.44
CA ASP A 257 -16.78 5.06 6.11
C ASP A 257 -17.59 4.17 5.15
N ASN A 258 -17.14 4.11 3.88
CA ASN A 258 -17.70 3.22 2.89
C ASN A 258 -17.11 1.81 3.08
N ILE A 259 -17.89 0.95 3.73
CA ILE A 259 -17.52 -0.44 4.00
C ILE A 259 -17.05 -1.20 2.75
N VAL A 260 -17.53 -0.86 1.55
CA VAL A 260 -17.08 -1.52 0.31
C VAL A 260 -15.62 -1.20 0.01
N LEU A 261 -15.21 0.07 0.18
CA LEU A 261 -13.82 0.47 -0.03
C LEU A 261 -12.90 -0.11 1.05
N GLU A 262 -13.33 -0.10 2.32
CA GLU A 262 -12.57 -0.67 3.43
C GLU A 262 -12.38 -2.19 3.27
N MET A 263 -13.43 -2.89 2.82
CA MET A 263 -13.37 -4.33 2.51
C MET A 263 -12.52 -4.61 1.26
N PHE A 264 -12.61 -3.76 0.23
CA PHE A 264 -11.76 -3.88 -0.95
C PHE A 264 -10.29 -3.71 -0.59
N ARG A 265 -9.95 -2.72 0.24
CA ARG A 265 -8.59 -2.54 0.78
C ARG A 265 -8.13 -3.77 1.55
N ALA A 266 -8.95 -4.31 2.45
CA ALA A 266 -8.63 -5.55 3.17
C ALA A 266 -8.36 -6.72 2.20
N GLY A 267 -9.20 -6.88 1.18
CA GLY A 267 -9.05 -7.90 0.14
C GLY A 267 -7.76 -7.72 -0.67
N ALA A 268 -7.47 -6.50 -1.13
CA ALA A 268 -6.25 -6.18 -1.87
C ALA A 268 -5.00 -6.49 -1.02
N THR A 269 -5.02 -6.16 0.28
CA THR A 269 -3.91 -6.46 1.19
C THR A 269 -3.74 -7.97 1.44
N ILE A 270 -4.83 -8.75 1.51
CA ILE A 270 -4.76 -10.23 1.55
C ILE A 270 -4.13 -10.77 0.27
N VAL A 271 -4.56 -10.29 -0.90
CA VAL A 271 -3.99 -10.71 -2.19
C VAL A 271 -2.52 -10.34 -2.26
N GLN A 272 -2.15 -9.11 -1.91
CA GLN A 272 -0.75 -8.66 -1.82
C GLN A 272 0.09 -9.60 -0.94
N GLY A 273 -0.38 -9.91 0.27
CA GLY A 273 0.32 -10.79 1.20
C GLY A 273 0.47 -12.24 0.72
N THR A 274 -0.63 -12.84 0.26
CA THR A 274 -0.59 -14.21 -0.30
C THR A 274 0.22 -14.29 -1.59
N TRP A 275 0.24 -13.24 -2.40
CA TRP A 275 1.00 -13.20 -3.63
C TRP A 275 2.51 -13.03 -3.39
N PHE A 276 2.92 -12.28 -2.38
CA PHE A 276 4.31 -12.27 -1.92
C PHE A 276 4.80 -13.68 -1.55
N TRP A 277 3.96 -14.47 -0.88
CA TRP A 277 4.24 -15.89 -0.61
C TRP A 277 4.35 -16.69 -1.91
N GLN A 278 3.44 -16.49 -2.86
CA GLN A 278 3.46 -17.17 -4.15
C GLN A 278 4.76 -16.86 -4.93
N ILE A 279 5.18 -15.60 -4.98
CA ILE A 279 6.46 -15.17 -5.58
C ILE A 279 7.63 -15.91 -4.91
N GLY A 280 7.66 -15.94 -3.58
CA GLY A 280 8.69 -16.66 -2.84
C GLY A 280 8.76 -18.15 -3.20
N VAL A 281 7.61 -18.81 -3.30
CA VAL A 281 7.53 -20.23 -3.67
C VAL A 281 8.00 -20.48 -5.11
N VAL A 282 7.59 -19.63 -6.05
CA VAL A 282 7.94 -19.76 -7.47
C VAL A 282 9.44 -19.54 -7.69
N LEU A 283 10.02 -18.49 -7.09
CA LEU A 283 11.42 -18.12 -7.34
C LEU A 283 12.44 -18.94 -6.55
N PHE A 284 12.12 -19.32 -5.30
CA PHE A 284 13.13 -19.93 -4.40
C PHE A 284 12.86 -21.38 -4.06
N GLN A 285 11.66 -21.89 -4.36
CA GLN A 285 11.34 -23.31 -4.28
C GLN A 285 11.72 -23.95 -2.95
N PRO A 286 11.19 -23.43 -1.83
CA PRO A 286 11.62 -23.83 -0.48
C PRO A 286 11.42 -25.33 -0.19
N PHE A 287 10.60 -26.01 -0.98
CA PHE A 287 10.29 -27.44 -0.85
C PHE A 287 11.02 -28.33 -1.86
N GLY A 288 12.04 -27.81 -2.57
CA GLY A 288 12.88 -28.60 -3.49
C GLY A 288 12.18 -28.99 -4.80
N GLY A 289 11.21 -28.21 -5.27
CA GLY A 289 10.54 -28.43 -6.56
C GLY A 289 11.43 -28.13 -7.78
N PRO A 290 11.04 -28.58 -8.99
CA PRO A 290 11.79 -28.31 -10.22
C PRO A 290 11.69 -26.84 -10.62
N ALA A 291 12.81 -26.20 -10.98
CA ALA A 291 12.85 -24.79 -11.37
C ALA A 291 11.86 -24.46 -12.50
N TRP A 292 11.24 -23.29 -12.39
CA TRP A 292 10.30 -22.81 -13.41
C TRP A 292 11.05 -22.36 -14.66
N ASP A 293 10.59 -22.75 -15.84
CA ASP A 293 11.12 -22.24 -17.09
C ASP A 293 10.64 -20.81 -17.32
N GLU A 294 11.58 -19.85 -17.27
CA GLU A 294 11.31 -18.43 -17.42
C GLU A 294 10.85 -18.02 -18.82
N LYS A 295 11.07 -18.87 -19.83
CA LYS A 295 10.72 -18.60 -21.23
C LYS A 295 9.41 -19.26 -21.66
N ASP A 296 8.88 -20.17 -20.84
CA ASP A 296 7.63 -20.86 -21.16
C ASP A 296 6.42 -19.95 -20.92
N HIS A 297 5.71 -19.65 -22.01
CA HIS A 297 4.49 -18.85 -21.97
C HIS A 297 3.37 -19.52 -21.14
N SER A 298 3.38 -20.85 -21.04
CA SER A 298 2.40 -21.61 -20.26
C SER A 298 2.50 -21.28 -18.77
N ASN A 299 3.72 -21.05 -18.26
CA ASN A 299 3.96 -20.63 -16.88
C ASN A 299 3.36 -19.24 -16.61
N ILE A 300 3.48 -18.32 -17.57
CA ILE A 300 2.88 -16.97 -17.50
C ILE A 300 1.35 -17.07 -17.45
N MET A 301 0.75 -17.88 -18.31
CA MET A 301 -0.71 -18.09 -18.31
C MET A 301 -1.19 -18.71 -17.00
N PHE A 302 -0.51 -19.75 -16.52
CA PHE A 302 -0.84 -20.42 -15.25
C PHE A 302 -0.74 -19.47 -14.05
N LEU A 303 0.34 -18.69 -13.96
CA LEU A 303 0.53 -17.75 -12.85
C LEU A 303 -0.49 -16.61 -12.89
N THR A 304 -0.86 -16.14 -14.08
CA THR A 304 -1.94 -15.15 -14.24
C THR A 304 -3.27 -15.72 -13.75
N MET A 305 -3.59 -16.97 -14.11
CA MET A 305 -4.77 -17.66 -13.60
C MET A 305 -4.70 -17.78 -12.07
N CYS A 306 -3.57 -18.23 -11.53
CA CYS A 306 -3.33 -18.38 -10.09
C CYS A 306 -3.55 -17.05 -9.34
N PHE A 307 -3.08 -15.92 -9.89
CA PHE A 307 -3.32 -14.60 -9.31
C PHE A 307 -4.80 -14.28 -9.10
N PHE A 308 -5.66 -14.60 -10.07
CA PHE A 308 -7.10 -14.39 -9.93
C PHE A 308 -7.78 -15.42 -9.02
N TRP A 309 -7.20 -16.61 -8.84
CA TRP A 309 -7.62 -17.53 -7.78
C TRP A 309 -7.34 -16.96 -6.37
N HIS A 310 -6.24 -16.24 -6.18
CA HIS A 310 -5.98 -15.52 -4.93
C HIS A 310 -7.04 -14.44 -4.68
N TRP A 311 -7.47 -13.70 -5.71
CA TRP A 311 -8.58 -12.76 -5.61
C TRP A 311 -9.90 -13.45 -5.23
N ALA A 312 -10.22 -14.57 -5.88
CA ALA A 312 -11.43 -15.34 -5.55
C ALA A 312 -11.40 -15.84 -4.10
N ALA A 313 -10.25 -16.34 -3.64
CA ALA A 313 -10.05 -16.76 -2.25
C ALA A 313 -10.18 -15.59 -1.27
N ALA A 314 -9.62 -14.42 -1.59
CA ALA A 314 -9.76 -13.22 -0.77
C ALA A 314 -11.23 -12.80 -0.64
N VAL A 315 -11.98 -12.77 -1.75
CA VAL A 315 -13.43 -12.49 -1.74
C VAL A 315 -14.19 -13.48 -0.89
N ALA A 316 -13.87 -14.78 -0.98
CA ALA A 316 -14.49 -15.81 -0.14
C ALA A 316 -14.21 -15.57 1.36
N ILE A 317 -12.96 -15.25 1.73
CA ILE A 317 -12.58 -14.91 3.11
C ILE A 317 -13.37 -13.69 3.61
N LEU A 318 -13.44 -12.63 2.80
CA LEU A 318 -14.20 -11.41 3.12
C LEU A 318 -15.68 -11.73 3.35
N ALA A 319 -16.30 -12.55 2.49
CA ALA A 319 -17.70 -12.94 2.60
C ALA A 319 -17.98 -13.77 3.87
N VAL A 320 -17.11 -14.74 4.16
CA VAL A 320 -17.20 -15.58 5.37
C VAL A 320 -17.07 -14.72 6.62
N ASN A 321 -16.07 -13.82 6.68
CA ASN A 321 -15.85 -12.95 7.82
C ASN A 321 -17.01 -11.97 8.03
N PHE A 322 -17.59 -11.43 6.95
CA PHE A 322 -18.77 -10.58 7.03
C PHE A 322 -20.00 -11.34 7.56
N ALA A 323 -20.26 -12.53 7.04
CA ALA A 323 -21.35 -13.39 7.51
C ALA A 323 -21.18 -13.79 8.98
N PHE A 324 -19.95 -14.14 9.38
CA PHE A 324 -19.61 -14.47 10.76
C PHE A 324 -19.79 -13.27 11.69
N ALA A 325 -19.30 -12.09 11.32
CA ALA A 325 -19.49 -10.85 12.08
C ALA A 325 -20.99 -10.52 12.27
N TYR A 326 -21.78 -10.69 11.21
CA TYR A 326 -23.23 -10.51 11.24
C TYR A 326 -23.91 -11.49 12.20
N TRP A 327 -23.57 -12.78 12.10
CA TRP A 327 -24.10 -13.81 12.99
C TRP A 327 -23.74 -13.55 14.46
N CYS A 328 -22.49 -13.19 14.75
CA CYS A 328 -22.03 -12.83 16.10
C CYS A 328 -22.82 -11.66 16.68
N ILE A 329 -23.03 -10.59 15.91
CA ILE A 329 -23.78 -9.41 16.37
C ILE A 329 -25.25 -9.76 16.59
N GLN A 330 -25.88 -10.54 15.70
CA GLN A 330 -27.25 -11.00 15.90
C GLN A 330 -27.41 -11.85 17.17
N ARG A 331 -26.46 -12.77 17.42
CA ARG A 331 -26.49 -13.63 18.61
C ARG A 331 -26.34 -12.81 19.90
N CYS A 332 -25.42 -11.85 19.92
CA CYS A 332 -25.27 -10.93 21.05
C CYS A 332 -26.54 -10.10 21.29
N ARG A 333 -27.25 -9.66 20.24
CA ARG A 333 -28.53 -8.95 20.37
C ARG A 333 -29.62 -9.82 20.99
N ARG A 334 -29.76 -11.06 20.52
CA ARG A 334 -30.73 -12.02 21.08
C ARG A 334 -30.45 -12.34 22.56
N GLY A 335 -29.18 -12.44 22.94
CA GLY A 335 -28.78 -12.70 24.34
C GLY A 335 -28.94 -11.49 25.27
N SER A 336 -28.91 -10.26 24.76
CA SER A 336 -29.04 -9.04 25.57
C SER A 336 -30.48 -8.66 25.95
N GLY A 337 -31.48 -9.44 25.53
CA GLY A 337 -32.88 -9.27 25.97
C GLY A 337 -33.55 -7.98 25.52
N ASP A 338 -33.04 -7.29 24.49
CA ASP A 338 -33.68 -6.09 23.95
C ASP A 338 -34.98 -6.53 23.25
N PRO A 339 -36.18 -6.26 23.82
CA PRO A 339 -37.42 -6.76 23.27
C PRO A 339 -37.61 -6.14 21.90
N TYR A 340 -38.10 -6.96 20.97
CA TYR A 340 -38.58 -6.57 19.66
C TYR A 340 -39.34 -5.23 19.71
N ILE A 341 -38.73 -4.13 19.26
CA ILE A 341 -39.53 -3.00 18.78
C ILE A 341 -40.17 -3.48 17.49
N GLY A 342 -41.48 -3.69 17.58
CA GLY A 342 -42.34 -4.19 16.53
C GLY A 342 -42.20 -3.41 15.23
N LEU A 343 -41.69 -4.09 14.20
CA LEU A 343 -42.03 -3.80 12.82
C LEU A 343 -43.25 -4.65 12.50
N GLY A 344 -44.43 -4.06 12.72
CA GLY A 344 -45.71 -4.65 12.36
C GLY A 344 -46.78 -4.29 13.40
N VAL A 345 -47.79 -3.54 12.98
CA VAL A 345 -48.95 -3.10 13.77
C VAL A 345 -48.71 -1.85 14.63
N ARG A 346 -48.47 -0.71 13.97
CA ARG A 346 -49.19 0.51 14.34
C ARG A 346 -50.34 0.67 13.36
N GLN A 347 -51.38 -0.14 13.59
CA GLN A 347 -52.73 0.17 13.15
C GLN A 347 -53.03 1.62 13.52
N GLN A 348 -53.21 2.46 12.51
CA GLN A 348 -54.45 3.22 12.31
C GLN A 348 -55.30 3.41 13.59
N LYS A 349 -54.83 4.24 14.53
CA LYS A 349 -55.66 4.75 15.63
C LYS A 349 -55.07 5.99 16.26
N ARG A 350 -55.08 7.11 15.51
CA ARG A 350 -55.16 8.47 16.06
C ARG A 350 -55.35 9.54 14.98
N ASP A 351 -56.37 9.36 14.14
CA ASP A 351 -57.01 10.45 13.40
C ASP A 351 -58.53 10.38 13.60
N THR A 352 -58.96 10.22 14.85
CA THR A 352 -60.38 10.30 15.24
C THR A 352 -60.48 11.00 16.58
N SER A 353 -59.93 12.21 16.65
CA SER A 353 -60.20 13.15 17.75
C SER A 353 -59.98 14.62 17.39
N SER A 354 -59.57 14.92 16.15
CA SER A 354 -59.37 16.29 15.65
C SER A 354 -60.46 16.78 14.69
N GLN A 355 -61.49 15.96 14.41
CA GLN A 355 -62.59 16.31 13.49
C GLN A 355 -63.97 16.35 14.15
N ALA A 356 -64.03 16.57 15.47
CA ALA A 356 -65.27 16.76 16.23
C ALA A 356 -65.36 18.13 16.92
N ALA A 357 -64.48 19.08 16.57
CA ALA A 357 -64.42 20.41 17.18
C ALA A 357 -64.88 21.56 16.26
N PHE A 358 -65.52 21.27 15.12
CA PHE A 358 -65.94 22.29 14.16
C PHE A 358 -67.41 22.24 13.71
N LEU A 359 -68.27 21.44 14.36
CA LEU A 359 -69.71 21.44 14.09
C LEU A 359 -70.49 21.31 15.41
N ASN A 360 -70.57 22.42 16.15
CA ASN A 360 -71.67 22.69 17.07
C ASN A 360 -71.66 24.20 17.32
N GLY A 361 -72.38 24.91 16.47
CA GLY A 361 -72.43 26.37 16.46
C GLY A 361 -73.24 26.90 15.29
N SER A 362 -74.38 26.28 14.98
CA SER A 362 -75.50 27.00 14.37
C SER A 362 -76.80 26.36 14.85
N ASP A 363 -77.80 27.23 15.00
CA ASP A 363 -79.21 26.94 15.23
C ASP A 363 -79.57 26.80 16.72
N GLU A 364 -79.97 27.91 17.35
CA GLU A 364 -81.35 28.13 17.84
C GLU A 364 -81.61 29.65 17.94
N GLU A 365 -82.90 30.00 17.87
CA GLU A 365 -83.55 31.31 17.67
C GLU A 365 -83.30 32.39 18.74
#